data_AF-A0A959Z457-F1
#
_entry.id   AF-A0A959Z457-F1
#
_cell.length_a   1.000
_cell.length_b   1.000
_cell.length_c   1.000
_cell.angle_alpha   90.00
_cell.angle_beta   90.00
_cell.angle_gamma   90.00
#
_symmetry.space_group_name_H-M   'P 1'
#
loop_
_entity.id
_entity.type
_entity.pdbx_description
1 polymer ?
#
loop_
_entity_poly.entity_id
_entity_poly.type
_entity_poly.pdbx_seq_one_letter_code
_entity_poly.pdbx_strand_id
1 'polypeptide(L)' 'VAAGVLLVREAGGRVSGFGTEKDPVFDEEIVASNSAIHDQLLECIDHYWSRQD' A
#
# COMPACT_ATOMS: atom_id res chain seq x y z
N VAL A 1 -11.71 3.39 3.98
CA VAL A 1 -10.69 2.33 3.81
C VAL A 1 -10.40 1.55 5.10
N ALA A 2 -10.45 2.17 6.29
CA ALA A 2 -10.11 1.59 7.60
C ALA A 2 -10.54 0.11 7.86
N ALA A 3 -11.82 -0.25 7.67
CA ALA A 3 -12.27 -1.62 7.93
C ALA A 3 -11.58 -2.66 7.03
N GLY A 4 -11.30 -2.31 5.77
CA GLY A 4 -10.59 -3.19 4.85
C GLY A 4 -9.13 -3.41 5.24
N VAL A 5 -8.49 -2.42 5.84
CA VAL A 5 -7.11 -2.54 6.36
C VAL A 5 -7.03 -3.65 7.42
N LEU A 6 -8.01 -3.70 8.33
CA LEU A 6 -8.09 -4.75 9.34
C LEU A 6 -8.26 -6.13 8.69
N LEU A 7 -9.22 -6.27 7.77
CA LEU A 7 -9.48 -7.55 7.09
C LEU A 7 -8.24 -8.09 6.35
N VAL A 8 -7.52 -7.23 5.62
CA VAL A 8 -6.33 -7.64 4.87
C VAL A 8 -5.21 -8.06 5.82
N ARG A 9 -4.99 -7.31 6.91
CA ARG A 9 -3.96 -7.64 7.91
C ARG A 9 -4.25 -8.95 8.63
N GLU A 10 -5.49 -9.18 9.05
CA GLU A 10 -5.91 -10.44 9.68
C GLU A 10 -5.80 -11.65 8.74
N ALA A 11 -5.93 -11.42 7.42
CA ALA A 11 -5.69 -12.45 6.40
C ALA A 11 -4.19 -12.67 6.07
N GLY A 12 -3.27 -12.02 6.79
CA GLY A 12 -1.81 -12.12 6.55
C GLY A 12 -1.27 -11.24 5.42
N GLY A 13 -2.08 -10.30 4.94
CA GLY A 13 -1.68 -9.29 3.97
C GLY A 13 -0.94 -8.10 4.59
N ARG A 14 -0.34 -7.29 3.72
CA ARG A 14 0.31 -6.02 4.06
C ARG A 14 -0.48 -4.86 3.48
N VAL A 15 -0.52 -3.76 4.22
CA VAL A 15 -1.19 -2.52 3.83
C VAL A 15 -0.30 -1.32 4.15
N SER A 16 -0.04 -0.48 3.15
CA SER A 16 0.81 0.73 3.18
C SER A 16 0.27 1.79 2.23
N GLY A 17 0.84 3.00 2.21
CA GLY A 17 0.65 3.94 1.10
C GLY A 17 1.71 3.78 0.00
N PHE A 18 1.78 4.70 -0.96
CA PHE A 18 2.77 4.67 -2.06
C PHE A 18 4.22 5.00 -1.61
N GLY A 19 4.48 4.99 -0.30
CA GLY A 19 5.78 5.22 0.34
C GLY A 19 5.74 4.79 1.80
N THR A 20 6.90 4.69 2.44
CA THR A 20 7.05 4.11 3.79
C THR A 20 6.44 4.95 4.91
N GLU A 21 6.16 6.24 4.67
CA GLU A 21 5.68 7.18 5.70
C GLU A 21 4.18 7.51 5.60
N LYS A 22 3.49 7.01 4.57
CA LYS A 22 2.07 7.31 4.37
C LYS A 22 1.15 6.39 5.18
N ASP A 23 0.15 6.97 5.81
CA ASP A 23 -0.88 6.26 6.54
C ASP A 23 -1.98 5.78 5.58
N PRO A 24 -2.18 4.46 5.42
CA PRO A 24 -3.16 3.90 4.49
C PRO A 24 -4.64 4.16 4.85
N VAL A 25 -4.92 4.77 6.02
CA VAL A 25 -6.27 5.17 6.45
C VAL A 25 -6.50 6.66 6.22
N PHE A 26 -5.48 7.49 6.39
CA PHE A 26 -5.61 8.96 6.37
C PHE A 26 -5.08 9.64 5.10
N ASP A 27 -4.17 9.00 4.37
CA ASP A 27 -3.65 9.52 3.11
C ASP A 27 -4.46 9.04 1.88
N GLU A 28 -4.20 9.67 0.74
CA GLU A 28 -4.96 9.47 -0.50
C GLU A 28 -4.64 8.13 -1.19
N GLU A 29 -3.43 7.59 -1.02
CA GLU A 29 -3.01 6.35 -1.67
C GLU A 29 -2.89 5.17 -0.70
N ILE A 30 -3.28 4.00 -1.18
CA ILE A 30 -3.19 2.73 -0.46
C ILE A 30 -2.73 1.61 -1.37
N VAL A 31 -1.83 0.77 -0.87
CA VAL A 31 -1.42 -0.51 -1.44
C VAL A 31 -1.80 -1.61 -0.47
N ALA A 32 -2.62 -2.55 -0.92
CA ALA A 32 -2.98 -3.75 -0.16
C ALA A 32 -2.62 -5.00 -0.98
N SER A 33 -1.82 -5.90 -0.42
CA SER A 33 -1.39 -7.14 -1.08
C SER A 33 -1.08 -8.24 -0.07
N ASN A 34 -0.70 -9.43 -0.54
CA ASN A 34 -0.03 -10.39 0.33
C ASN A 34 1.40 -9.94 0.66
N SER A 35 2.01 -10.57 1.66
CA SER A 35 3.36 -10.23 2.11
C SER A 35 4.48 -10.55 1.11
N ALA A 36 4.28 -11.54 0.22
CA ALA A 36 5.32 -12.04 -0.69
C ALA A 36 5.61 -11.12 -1.89
N ILE A 37 4.65 -10.28 -2.28
CA ILE A 37 4.76 -9.40 -3.46
C ILE A 37 4.68 -7.90 -3.14
N HIS A 38 4.55 -7.54 -1.86
CA HIS A 38 4.20 -6.17 -1.48
C HIS A 38 5.27 -5.15 -1.90
N ASP A 39 6.55 -5.51 -1.74
CA ASP A 39 7.65 -4.60 -2.04
C ASP A 39 7.86 -4.47 -3.55
N GLN A 40 7.70 -5.56 -4.32
CA GLN A 40 7.75 -5.52 -5.78
C GLN A 40 6.58 -4.72 -6.39
N LEU A 41 5.41 -4.76 -5.74
CA LEU A 41 4.28 -3.93 -6.14
C LEU A 41 4.57 -2.45 -5.89
N LEU A 42 5.19 -2.11 -4.76
CA LEU A 42 5.64 -0.75 -4.47
C LEU A 42 6.70 -0.27 -5.47
N GLU A 43 7.68 -1.10 -5.83
CA GLU A 43 8.67 -0.80 -6.87
C GLU A 43 8.02 -0.55 -8.23
N CYS A 44 7.01 -1.34 -8.60
CA CYS A 44 6.27 -1.15 -9.85
C CYS A 44 5.51 0.18 -9.84
N ILE A 45 4.87 0.52 -8.73
CA ILE A 45 4.17 1.79 -8.56
C ILE A 45 5.19 2.94 -8.65
N ASP A 46 6.29 2.89 -7.91
CA ASP A 46 7.35 3.92 -7.95
C ASP A 46 7.90 4.12 -9.36
N HIS A 47 8.12 3.03 -10.11
CA HIS A 47 8.65 3.09 -11.48
C HIS A 47 7.72 3.78 -12.48
N TYR A 48 6.41 3.53 -12.40
CA TYR A 48 5.42 4.05 -13.36
C TYR A 48 4.69 5.30 -12.87
N TRP A 49 4.70 5.55 -11.57
CA TRP A 49 3.97 6.62 -10.91
C TRP A 49 4.95 7.64 -10.31
N SER A 50 5.67 8.34 -11.19
CA SER A 50 6.35 9.57 -10.80
C SER A 50 5.31 10.70 -10.73
N ARG A 51 5.11 11.27 -9.53
CA ARG A 51 4.25 12.45 -9.34
C ARG A 51 4.81 13.56 -10.23
N GLN A 52 4.11 13.86 -11.34
CA GLN A 52 4.26 15.14 -12.00
C GLN A 52 3.59 16.16 -11.09
N ASP A 53 4.38 16.78 -10.21
CA ASP A 53 4.02 18.05 -9.57
C ASP A 53 4.24 19.21 -10.56
#